data_AF-A0A1N7NQM9-F1
#
_entry.id   AF-A0A1N7NQM9-F1
#
_cell.length_a   1.000
_cell.length_b   1.000
_cell.length_c   1.000
_cell.angle_alpha   90.00
_cell.angle_beta   90.00
_cell.angle_gamma   90.00
#
_symmetry.space_group_name_H-M   'P 1'
#
loop_
_entity.id
_entity.type
_entity.pdbx_description
1 polymer ?
#
loop_
_entity_poly.entity_id
_entity_poly.type
_entity_poly.pdbx_seq_one_letter_code
_entity_poly.pdbx_strand_id
1 'polypeptide(L)'
;MDDQTAKFYSHNVSDVISRYDAIDSPISKYFSLAFPKPASQILDVGCGSGRDLRALLAAGYNAFGIEPVEELRRAAIQRYPSLSSCLWSGVLPGFSVDEKFDGVVCSAVLMHIPQGQQLEAFLDIRNLLKVGGRLLLSIPATRDDLDEDFRDPDGRLFVPTDPERIRLIAEQIGFTFISHTQDTDSLGRPGYAWNTLIFEKSTEANRPLDRIESVLRNDRKVATYKLALLRAFCDIAERDENAVTWFPDGYVGMPIEALAECWLAYYWPLVTAPVHIPQSTTDHSGSARAITFRSELGELSRLCQEYFDPDPDIAYTLFTLAWKKGTLSNDIARKLRLTFSAIRTALRDGPVKHAAQGGMFRYQSGQVMLQVDLWREFCLSSHWIRDSLILRWSELCEKFSATNDPAIQRGVTLPYLLKEGLPEREQGIARRMYEERENLSCVWSDKKITLATMDVDHALPFSLWRNNDLWNLLPAARKVNNEKRDKIPTPELLRSRKEAIVDLWQFANEVEPKVFQFEVERTLGKFHKSCWEQELFQYMSERAAVAIYRRGETAWNYGA
;
A
#
# COMPACT_ATOMS: atom_id res chain seq x y z
N MET A 1 35.18 6.28 -9.57
CA MET A 1 35.65 7.55 -10.18
C MET A 1 36.26 7.26 -11.55
N ASP A 2 36.05 8.14 -12.54
CA ASP A 2 36.69 8.06 -13.87
C ASP A 2 38.19 8.40 -13.83
N ASP A 3 39.02 7.61 -14.49
CA ASP A 3 40.50 7.71 -14.43
C ASP A 3 41.04 9.03 -14.99
N GLN A 4 40.49 9.51 -16.10
CA GLN A 4 40.93 10.77 -16.71
C GLN A 4 40.57 11.97 -15.83
N THR A 5 39.39 11.94 -15.21
CA THR A 5 38.98 12.92 -14.20
C THR A 5 39.91 12.91 -12.99
N ALA A 6 40.28 11.73 -12.49
CA ALA A 6 41.22 11.60 -11.37
C ALA A 6 42.60 12.18 -11.71
N LYS A 7 43.09 11.91 -12.93
CA LYS A 7 44.35 12.50 -13.43
C LYS A 7 44.29 14.02 -13.49
N PHE A 8 43.20 14.62 -13.95
CA PHE A 8 43.08 16.09 -13.95
C PHE A 8 43.27 16.65 -12.53
N TYR A 9 42.56 16.08 -11.54
CA TYR A 9 42.62 16.55 -10.16
C TYR A 9 44.00 16.33 -9.51
N SER A 10 44.71 15.24 -9.85
CA SER A 10 46.09 14.98 -9.41
C SER A 10 47.10 16.00 -9.98
N HIS A 11 46.95 16.42 -11.24
CA HIS A 11 47.89 17.35 -11.88
C HIS A 11 47.60 18.83 -11.60
N ASN A 12 46.38 19.20 -11.22
CA ASN A 12 45.94 20.60 -11.06
C ASN A 12 45.63 21.00 -9.60
N VAL A 13 46.26 20.33 -8.63
CA VAL A 13 45.98 20.45 -7.19
C VAL A 13 45.97 21.91 -6.69
N SER A 14 47.02 22.69 -7.00
CA SER A 14 47.17 24.07 -6.51
C SER A 14 46.04 24.98 -7.00
N ASP A 15 45.66 24.86 -8.27
CA ASP A 15 44.61 25.69 -8.88
C ASP A 15 43.23 25.27 -8.37
N VAL A 16 42.98 23.97 -8.24
CA VAL A 16 41.73 23.43 -7.69
C VAL A 16 41.51 23.89 -6.25
N ILE A 17 42.51 23.74 -5.39
CA ILE A 17 42.42 24.19 -3.98
C ILE A 17 42.18 25.70 -3.92
N SER A 18 42.93 26.48 -4.68
CA SER A 18 42.80 27.95 -4.68
C SER A 18 41.40 28.40 -5.13
N ARG A 19 40.86 27.77 -6.18
CA ARG A 19 39.49 28.05 -6.67
C ARG A 19 38.43 27.64 -5.67
N TYR A 20 38.56 26.48 -5.04
CA TYR A 20 37.56 25.98 -4.11
C TYR A 20 37.53 26.81 -2.83
N ASP A 21 38.69 27.19 -2.31
CA ASP A 21 38.83 28.00 -1.10
C ASP A 21 38.53 29.49 -1.31
N ALA A 22 38.38 29.96 -2.56
CA ALA A 22 38.03 31.34 -2.87
C ALA A 22 36.58 31.72 -2.49
N ILE A 23 35.73 30.73 -2.23
CA ILE A 23 34.34 30.92 -1.84
C ILE A 23 34.00 30.07 -0.61
N ASP A 24 33.04 30.54 0.18
CA ASP A 24 32.45 29.73 1.24
C ASP A 24 31.68 28.54 0.65
N SER A 25 31.43 27.53 1.48
CA SER A 25 30.69 26.34 1.07
C SER A 25 29.28 26.73 0.58
N PRO A 26 28.95 26.47 -0.70
CA PRO A 26 27.67 26.89 -1.28
C PRO A 26 26.49 26.10 -0.72
N ILE A 27 26.76 24.90 -0.19
CA ILE A 27 25.76 24.00 0.39
C ILE A 27 25.57 24.18 1.90
N SER A 28 26.41 24.99 2.56
CA SER A 28 26.36 25.19 4.02
C SER A 28 25.02 25.70 4.53
N LYS A 29 24.33 26.53 3.74
CA LYS A 29 22.98 27.02 4.04
C LYS A 29 21.93 25.91 4.18
N TYR A 30 22.19 24.72 3.64
CA TYR A 30 21.30 23.57 3.73
C TYR A 30 21.61 22.63 4.90
N PHE A 31 22.71 22.83 5.64
CA PHE A 31 23.13 21.90 6.69
C PHE A 31 22.10 21.74 7.80
N SER A 32 21.43 22.81 8.22
CA SER A 32 20.41 22.74 9.27
C SER A 32 19.16 21.95 8.83
N LEU A 33 18.77 22.08 7.55
CA LEU A 33 17.68 21.33 6.96
C LEU A 33 18.07 19.85 6.73
N ALA A 34 19.27 19.62 6.21
CA ALA A 34 19.79 18.28 5.92
C ALA A 34 20.13 17.51 7.20
N PHE A 35 20.62 18.17 8.25
CA PHE A 35 21.17 17.54 9.45
C PHE A 35 20.67 18.27 10.71
N PRO A 36 19.39 18.07 11.09
CA PRO A 36 18.74 18.87 12.14
C PRO A 36 19.23 18.58 13.56
N LYS A 37 19.91 17.44 13.78
CA LYS A 37 20.43 17.06 15.10
C LYS A 37 21.84 17.64 15.29
N PRO A 38 22.10 18.45 16.33
CA PRO A 38 23.45 18.92 16.66
C PRO A 38 24.41 17.74 16.86
N ALA A 39 25.71 17.94 16.58
CA ALA A 39 26.76 16.94 16.74
C ALA A 39 26.52 15.61 15.98
N SER A 40 25.65 15.61 14.96
CA SER A 40 25.47 14.49 14.03
C SER A 40 26.81 14.06 13.42
N GLN A 41 26.98 12.75 13.20
CA GLN A 41 28.12 12.23 12.46
C GLN A 41 27.87 12.38 10.96
N ILE A 42 28.69 13.19 10.28
CA ILE A 42 28.52 13.51 8.86
C ILE A 42 29.74 13.03 8.06
N LEU A 43 29.50 12.42 6.91
CA LEU A 43 30.56 12.08 5.95
C LEU A 43 30.48 12.97 4.71
N ASP A 44 31.55 13.70 4.40
CA ASP A 44 31.73 14.48 3.17
C ASP A 44 32.46 13.63 2.12
N VAL A 45 31.73 13.21 1.09
CA VAL A 45 32.26 12.37 0.02
C VAL A 45 32.86 13.24 -1.08
N GLY A 46 34.11 12.96 -1.47
CA GLY A 46 34.87 13.72 -2.46
C GLY A 46 35.14 15.14 -2.00
N CYS A 47 35.66 15.28 -0.78
CA CYS A 47 35.75 16.57 -0.10
C CYS A 47 36.76 17.56 -0.73
N GLY A 48 37.60 17.13 -1.67
CA GLY A 48 38.53 17.99 -2.40
C GLY A 48 39.48 18.78 -1.48
N SER A 49 39.39 20.12 -1.49
CA SER A 49 40.18 21.00 -0.60
C SER A 49 39.78 20.92 0.88
N GLY A 50 38.71 20.17 1.19
CA GLY A 50 38.10 20.11 2.52
C GLY A 50 37.20 21.30 2.83
N ARG A 51 36.77 22.09 1.83
CA ARG A 51 35.90 23.26 2.04
C ARG A 51 34.60 22.90 2.77
N ASP A 52 33.86 21.92 2.24
CA ASP A 52 32.55 21.56 2.78
C ASP A 52 32.71 20.83 4.13
N LEU A 53 33.71 19.93 4.26
CA LEU A 53 34.16 19.36 5.53
C LEU A 53 34.49 20.40 6.61
N ARG A 54 35.27 21.44 6.30
CA ARG A 54 35.59 22.52 7.25
C ARG A 54 34.35 23.31 7.66
N ALA A 55 33.43 23.57 6.72
CA ALA A 55 32.18 24.25 7.01
C ALA A 55 31.29 23.42 7.95
N LEU A 56 31.25 22.09 7.79
CA LEU A 56 30.54 21.18 8.70
C LEU A 56 31.14 21.20 10.11
N LEU A 57 32.47 21.15 10.22
CA LEU A 57 33.17 21.24 11.51
C LEU A 57 32.90 22.57 12.21
N ALA A 58 32.95 23.68 11.47
CA ALA A 58 32.66 25.02 11.99
C ALA A 58 31.19 25.18 12.44
N ALA A 59 30.26 24.46 11.80
CA ALA A 59 28.85 24.40 12.18
C ALA A 59 28.57 23.48 13.40
N GLY A 60 29.60 22.82 13.96
CA GLY A 60 29.48 22.01 15.17
C GLY A 60 29.10 20.54 14.93
N TYR A 61 29.23 20.04 13.69
CA TYR A 61 29.03 18.63 13.37
C TYR A 61 30.30 17.80 13.63
N ASN A 62 30.10 16.51 13.91
CA ASN A 62 31.20 15.54 13.98
C ASN A 62 31.48 15.02 12.56
N ALA A 63 32.21 15.80 11.78
CA ALA A 63 32.37 15.57 10.34
C ALA A 63 33.67 14.86 9.97
N PHE A 64 33.58 13.96 8.99
CA PHE A 64 34.66 13.21 8.38
C PHE A 64 34.59 13.39 6.87
N GLY A 65 35.71 13.23 6.15
CA GLY A 65 35.74 13.35 4.70
C GLY A 65 36.50 12.21 4.04
N ILE A 66 36.11 11.86 2.82
CA ILE A 66 36.87 10.97 1.95
C ILE A 66 37.22 11.68 0.64
N GLU A 67 38.46 11.51 0.20
CA GLU A 67 38.95 12.04 -1.08
C GLU A 67 39.79 10.97 -1.79
N PRO A 68 39.43 10.56 -3.02
CA PRO A 68 40.17 9.52 -3.73
C PRO A 68 41.56 9.97 -4.21
N VAL A 69 41.72 11.23 -4.60
CA VAL A 69 42.98 11.74 -5.18
C VAL A 69 43.98 12.05 -4.07
N GLU A 70 45.07 11.29 -4.01
CA GLU A 70 46.05 11.37 -2.93
C GLU A 70 46.71 12.76 -2.85
N GLU A 71 47.03 13.37 -3.99
CA GLU A 71 47.70 14.66 -4.04
C GLU A 71 46.80 15.79 -3.53
N LEU A 72 45.50 15.77 -3.88
CA LEU A 72 44.51 16.70 -3.32
C LEU A 72 44.39 16.52 -1.81
N ARG A 73 44.26 15.26 -1.35
CA ARG A 73 44.13 14.94 0.07
C ARG A 73 45.34 15.41 0.88
N ARG A 74 46.56 15.15 0.41
CA ARG A 74 47.81 15.61 1.04
C ARG A 74 47.90 17.13 1.09
N ALA A 75 47.57 17.81 0.00
CA ALA A 75 47.61 19.27 -0.07
C ALA A 75 46.54 19.92 0.83
N ALA A 76 45.34 19.35 0.92
CA ALA A 76 44.30 19.79 1.85
C ALA A 76 44.76 19.68 3.31
N ILE A 77 45.37 18.55 3.70
CA ILE A 77 45.92 18.35 5.05
C ILE A 77 47.10 19.30 5.32
N GLN A 78 47.98 19.51 4.34
CA GLN A 78 49.11 20.44 4.49
C GLN A 78 48.63 21.87 4.73
N ARG A 79 47.59 22.30 4.00
CA ARG A 79 47.00 23.63 4.14
C ARG A 79 46.19 23.76 5.43
N TYR A 80 45.50 22.70 5.84
CA TYR A 80 44.65 22.64 7.03
C TYR A 80 45.00 21.42 7.89
N PRO A 81 46.03 21.52 8.76
CA PRO A 81 46.51 20.38 9.56
C PRO A 81 45.45 19.72 10.45
N SER A 82 44.42 20.47 10.86
CA SER A 82 43.28 19.95 11.62
C SER A 82 42.48 18.87 10.89
N LEU A 83 42.60 18.76 9.56
CA LEU A 83 41.92 17.73 8.78
C LEU A 83 42.59 16.36 8.87
N SER A 84 43.84 16.28 9.35
CA SER A 84 44.61 15.03 9.41
C SER A 84 43.92 13.91 10.20
N SER A 85 43.09 14.25 11.20
CA SER A 85 42.35 13.27 12.01
C SER A 85 41.01 12.83 11.42
N CYS A 86 40.49 13.52 10.39
CA CYS A 86 39.13 13.31 9.90
C CYS A 86 39.02 13.21 8.37
N LEU A 87 40.13 13.25 7.63
CA LEU A 87 40.17 13.12 6.18
C LEU A 87 40.88 11.83 5.75
N TRP A 88 40.17 10.96 5.05
CA TRP A 88 40.62 9.62 4.67
C TRP A 88 40.66 9.39 3.15
N SER A 89 41.28 8.29 2.74
CA SER A 89 41.20 7.80 1.37
C SER A 89 39.89 7.03 1.17
N GLY A 90 39.15 7.34 0.12
CA GLY A 90 37.91 6.63 -0.21
C GLY A 90 37.35 7.10 -1.56
N VAL A 91 36.56 6.25 -2.22
CA VAL A 91 36.02 6.50 -3.56
C VAL A 91 34.62 5.94 -3.69
N LEU A 92 33.75 6.61 -4.44
CA LEU A 92 32.50 6.03 -4.90
C LEU A 92 32.53 5.65 -6.40
N PRO A 93 31.87 4.55 -6.78
CA PRO A 93 31.49 3.44 -5.90
C PRO A 93 32.72 2.70 -5.31
N GLY A 94 32.52 1.88 -4.29
CA GLY A 94 33.51 1.00 -3.68
C GLY A 94 33.96 1.36 -2.25
N PHE A 95 33.41 2.41 -1.64
CA PHE A 95 33.76 2.79 -0.26
C PHE A 95 32.79 2.17 0.75
N SER A 96 33.35 1.50 1.75
CA SER A 96 32.57 0.92 2.86
C SER A 96 33.35 1.02 4.16
N VAL A 97 32.61 1.26 5.25
CA VAL A 97 33.08 1.24 6.63
C VAL A 97 32.00 0.65 7.53
N ASP A 98 32.40 0.10 8.67
CA ASP A 98 31.48 -0.49 9.64
C ASP A 98 30.63 0.59 10.32
N GLU A 99 31.23 1.75 10.59
CA GLU A 99 30.57 2.92 11.13
C GLU A 99 29.46 3.44 10.20
N LYS A 100 28.40 3.97 10.81
CA LYS A 100 27.26 4.56 10.11
C LYS A 100 27.11 6.03 10.47
N PHE A 101 26.71 6.83 9.49
CA PHE A 101 26.61 8.28 9.61
C PHE A 101 25.15 8.72 9.74
N ASP A 102 24.92 9.78 10.51
CA ASP A 102 23.63 10.48 10.59
C ASP A 102 23.37 11.30 9.32
N GLY A 103 24.43 11.65 8.58
CA GLY A 103 24.31 12.32 7.30
C GLY A 103 25.49 12.07 6.35
N VAL A 104 25.23 12.21 5.05
CA VAL A 104 26.24 12.16 3.99
C VAL A 104 26.08 13.41 3.13
N VAL A 105 27.18 14.10 2.88
CA VAL A 105 27.30 15.16 1.87
C VAL A 105 27.97 14.57 0.64
N CYS A 106 27.36 14.78 -0.52
CA CYS A 106 27.90 14.42 -1.83
C CYS A 106 27.83 15.67 -2.71
N SER A 107 28.80 16.56 -2.52
CA SER A 107 28.82 17.90 -3.11
C SER A 107 29.65 17.90 -4.39
N ALA A 108 29.01 18.06 -5.55
CA ALA A 108 29.73 18.14 -6.83
C ALA A 108 30.60 16.89 -7.15
N VAL A 109 30.15 15.70 -6.75
CA VAL A 109 30.88 14.43 -6.98
C VAL A 109 30.18 13.50 -7.96
N LEU A 110 28.86 13.33 -7.84
CA LEU A 110 28.12 12.28 -8.56
C LEU A 110 28.26 12.36 -10.09
N MET A 111 28.43 13.57 -10.64
CA MET A 111 28.66 13.80 -12.07
C MET A 111 29.97 13.19 -12.60
N HIS A 112 30.95 12.92 -11.72
CA HIS A 112 32.24 12.32 -12.06
C HIS A 112 32.20 10.78 -12.03
N ILE A 113 31.03 10.21 -11.72
CA ILE A 113 30.81 8.76 -11.70
C ILE A 113 30.13 8.36 -13.02
N PRO A 114 30.68 7.40 -13.79
CA PRO A 114 30.06 6.91 -15.00
C PRO A 114 28.60 6.51 -14.81
N GLN A 115 27.76 6.77 -15.81
CA GLN A 115 26.32 6.56 -15.72
C GLN A 115 25.92 5.15 -15.23
N GLY A 116 26.64 4.11 -15.70
CA GLY A 116 26.41 2.71 -15.30
C GLY A 116 26.79 2.36 -13.86
N GLN A 117 27.52 3.24 -13.16
CA GLN A 117 28.00 3.06 -11.79
C GLN A 117 27.25 3.92 -10.76
N GLN A 118 26.35 4.81 -11.20
CA GLN A 118 25.64 5.72 -10.30
C GLN A 118 24.78 4.96 -9.28
N LEU A 119 24.07 3.90 -9.69
CA LEU A 119 23.25 3.09 -8.78
C LEU A 119 24.10 2.45 -7.67
N GLU A 120 25.27 1.92 -8.01
CA GLU A 120 26.21 1.34 -7.05
C GLU A 120 26.69 2.39 -6.04
N ALA A 121 27.03 3.60 -6.51
CA ALA A 121 27.40 4.71 -5.64
C ALA A 121 26.26 5.11 -4.67
N PHE A 122 25.01 5.11 -5.15
CA PHE A 122 23.85 5.34 -4.29
C PHE A 122 23.64 4.23 -3.25
N LEU A 123 23.90 2.97 -3.59
CA LEU A 123 23.86 1.84 -2.66
C LEU A 123 24.94 1.97 -1.57
N ASP A 124 26.14 2.39 -1.92
CA ASP A 124 27.20 2.66 -0.94
C ASP A 124 26.81 3.78 0.01
N ILE A 125 26.36 4.93 -0.51
CA ILE A 125 25.85 6.05 0.29
C ILE A 125 24.75 5.57 1.25
N ARG A 126 23.81 4.77 0.72
CA ARG A 126 22.74 4.19 1.54
C ARG A 126 23.29 3.29 2.63
N ASN A 127 24.32 2.49 2.36
CA ASN A 127 24.93 1.58 3.33
C ASN A 127 25.78 2.31 4.38
N LEU A 128 26.26 3.51 4.07
CA LEU A 128 26.97 4.39 5.00
C LEU A 128 26.00 5.11 5.96
N LEU A 129 24.75 5.35 5.56
CA LEU A 129 23.77 6.03 6.39
C LEU A 129 23.12 5.13 7.45
N LYS A 130 22.89 5.68 8.64
CA LYS A 130 21.93 5.13 9.60
C LYS A 130 20.51 5.24 9.02
N VAL A 131 19.60 4.41 9.51
CA VAL A 131 18.16 4.59 9.25
C VAL A 131 17.72 5.96 9.80
N GLY A 132 16.98 6.73 9.00
CA GLY A 132 16.63 8.12 9.28
C GLY A 132 17.77 9.12 9.04
N GLY A 133 18.95 8.66 8.61
CA GLY A 133 20.06 9.54 8.20
C GLY A 133 19.81 10.16 6.83
N ARG A 134 20.40 11.32 6.57
CA ARG A 134 20.08 12.13 5.37
C ARG A 134 21.25 12.26 4.39
N LEU A 135 20.93 12.27 3.10
CA LEU A 135 21.86 12.59 2.02
C LEU A 135 21.59 14.03 1.54
N LEU A 136 22.62 14.88 1.56
CA LEU A 136 22.66 16.18 0.90
C LEU A 136 23.50 16.04 -0.37
N LEU A 137 22.85 16.12 -1.53
CA LEU A 137 23.46 15.92 -2.84
C LEU A 137 23.42 17.22 -3.65
N SER A 138 24.53 17.59 -4.28
CA SER A 138 24.55 18.72 -5.22
C SER A 138 25.13 18.30 -6.57
N ILE A 139 24.41 18.63 -7.65
CA ILE A 139 24.78 18.32 -9.03
C ILE A 139 24.55 19.55 -9.93
N PRO A 140 25.32 19.70 -11.02
CA PRO A 140 25.06 20.75 -12.01
C PRO A 140 23.67 20.59 -12.63
N ALA A 141 22.95 21.70 -12.82
CA ALA A 141 21.68 21.74 -13.53
C ALA A 141 21.85 21.89 -15.04
N THR A 142 22.84 22.68 -15.47
CA THR A 142 23.16 22.94 -16.88
C THR A 142 24.67 22.93 -17.08
N ARG A 143 25.12 22.35 -18.20
CA ARG A 143 26.51 22.25 -18.62
C ARG A 143 26.58 22.26 -20.15
N ASP A 144 26.58 23.47 -20.71
CA ASP A 144 26.58 23.68 -22.16
C ASP A 144 27.98 23.52 -22.78
N ASP A 145 29.00 23.33 -21.95
CA ASP A 145 30.42 23.24 -22.31
C ASP A 145 30.93 21.80 -22.50
N LEU A 146 30.04 20.80 -22.51
CA LEU A 146 30.42 19.39 -22.59
C LEU A 146 30.45 18.89 -24.05
N ASP A 147 31.38 17.98 -24.34
CA ASP A 147 31.44 17.24 -25.60
C ASP A 147 30.45 16.05 -25.64
N GLU A 148 30.48 15.29 -26.74
CA GLU A 148 29.60 14.12 -26.97
C GLU A 148 29.83 12.98 -25.95
N ASP A 149 31.01 12.94 -25.32
CA ASP A 149 31.39 11.97 -24.28
C ASP A 149 31.15 12.52 -22.86
N PHE A 150 30.44 13.64 -22.74
CA PHE A 150 30.14 14.36 -21.51
C PHE A 150 31.39 14.84 -20.77
N ARG A 151 32.44 15.23 -21.49
CA ARG A 151 33.66 15.79 -20.91
C ARG A 151 33.72 17.29 -21.12
N ASP A 152 34.27 17.99 -20.13
CA ASP A 152 34.55 19.41 -20.24
C ASP A 152 35.88 19.67 -21.00
N PRO A 153 36.24 20.93 -21.30
CA PRO A 153 37.49 21.24 -22.02
C PRO A 153 38.78 20.76 -21.33
N ASP A 154 38.72 20.48 -20.03
CA ASP A 154 39.83 19.94 -19.24
C ASP A 154 39.85 18.39 -19.25
N GLY A 155 38.91 17.76 -19.95
CA GLY A 155 38.77 16.30 -20.07
C GLY A 155 38.10 15.62 -18.87
N ARG A 156 37.51 16.36 -17.93
CA ARG A 156 36.80 15.79 -16.78
C ARG A 156 35.41 15.34 -17.19
N LEU A 157 35.00 14.18 -16.69
CA LEU A 157 33.66 13.64 -16.90
C LEU A 157 32.61 14.42 -16.10
N PHE A 158 31.53 14.84 -16.73
CA PHE A 158 30.38 15.46 -16.10
C PHE A 158 29.09 14.87 -16.67
N VAL A 159 28.68 13.70 -16.17
CA VAL A 159 27.44 13.04 -16.62
C VAL A 159 26.25 13.97 -16.38
N PRO A 160 25.55 14.44 -17.43
CA PRO A 160 24.34 15.23 -17.28
C PRO A 160 23.31 14.41 -16.53
N THR A 161 22.80 14.99 -15.46
CA THR A 161 22.01 14.24 -14.49
C THR A 161 20.77 15.04 -14.16
N ASP A 162 19.64 14.58 -14.70
CA ASP A 162 18.32 15.13 -14.40
C ASP A 162 17.97 14.87 -12.91
N PRO A 163 17.54 15.90 -12.15
CA PRO A 163 17.20 15.74 -10.73
C PRO A 163 16.06 14.74 -10.49
N GLU A 164 15.09 14.61 -11.40
CA GLU A 164 14.01 13.62 -11.30
C GLU A 164 14.52 12.20 -11.56
N ARG A 165 15.50 12.03 -12.46
CA ARG A 165 16.18 10.73 -12.63
C ARG A 165 16.94 10.32 -11.38
N ILE A 166 17.57 11.27 -10.69
CA ILE A 166 18.24 11.01 -9.40
C ILE A 166 17.25 10.65 -8.31
N ARG A 167 16.15 11.40 -8.23
CA ARG A 167 15.07 11.08 -7.32
C ARG A 167 14.56 9.66 -7.53
N LEU A 168 14.31 9.26 -8.77
CA LEU A 168 13.89 7.89 -9.10
C LEU A 168 14.88 6.84 -8.59
N ILE A 169 16.17 6.99 -8.90
CA ILE A 169 17.22 6.05 -8.46
C ILE A 169 17.28 5.96 -6.93
N ALA A 170 17.29 7.12 -6.25
CA ALA A 170 17.35 7.17 -4.79
C ALA A 170 16.12 6.51 -4.15
N GLU A 171 14.92 6.86 -4.60
CA GLU A 171 13.70 6.34 -4.00
C GLU A 171 13.45 4.84 -4.33
N GLN A 172 14.03 4.31 -5.42
CA GLN A 172 14.02 2.87 -5.73
C GLN A 172 14.80 2.03 -4.72
N ILE A 173 15.79 2.63 -4.05
CA ILE A 173 16.61 1.93 -3.05
C ILE A 173 16.26 2.34 -1.62
N GLY A 174 15.09 2.93 -1.38
CA GLY A 174 14.60 3.23 -0.03
C GLY A 174 15.11 4.55 0.54
N PHE A 175 15.35 5.56 -0.30
CA PHE A 175 15.34 6.95 0.14
C PHE A 175 13.94 7.57 0.03
N THR A 176 13.63 8.49 0.92
CA THR A 176 12.46 9.38 0.85
C THR A 176 12.96 10.77 0.46
N PHE A 177 12.36 11.37 -0.55
CA PHE A 177 12.66 12.73 -0.98
C PHE A 177 12.17 13.77 0.04
N ILE A 178 13.02 14.73 0.41
CA ILE A 178 12.67 15.84 1.32
C ILE A 178 12.51 17.14 0.56
N SER A 179 13.51 17.53 -0.24
CA SER A 179 13.51 18.83 -0.92
C SER A 179 14.42 18.87 -2.13
N HIS A 180 14.10 19.76 -3.07
CA HIS A 180 14.93 20.15 -4.20
C HIS A 180 14.96 21.68 -4.28
N THR A 181 16.13 22.25 -4.49
CA THR A 181 16.31 23.67 -4.74
C THR A 181 17.31 23.86 -5.87
N GLN A 182 17.06 24.84 -6.73
CA GLN A 182 17.99 25.23 -7.78
C GLN A 182 18.64 26.57 -7.42
N ASP A 183 19.96 26.59 -7.40
CA ASP A 183 20.78 27.74 -7.05
C ASP A 183 21.60 28.24 -8.24
N THR A 184 21.93 29.54 -8.24
CA THR A 184 22.94 30.12 -9.14
C THR A 184 24.35 29.69 -8.73
N ASP A 185 25.27 29.55 -9.69
CA ASP A 185 26.66 29.17 -9.42
C ASP A 185 27.41 30.15 -8.53
N SER A 186 27.92 29.69 -7.39
CA SER A 186 28.66 30.53 -6.43
C SER A 186 30.06 30.92 -6.92
N LEU A 187 30.58 30.25 -7.94
CA LEU A 187 31.83 30.64 -8.63
C LEU A 187 31.58 31.65 -9.77
N GLY A 188 30.34 32.05 -10.01
CA GLY A 188 29.97 33.06 -11.00
C GLY A 188 30.15 32.64 -12.46
N ARG A 189 30.21 31.34 -12.75
CA ARG A 189 30.40 30.85 -14.14
C ARG A 189 29.12 31.06 -14.96
N PRO A 190 29.21 31.69 -16.15
CA PRO A 190 28.05 31.92 -17.00
C PRO A 190 27.47 30.58 -17.49
N GLY A 191 26.14 30.43 -17.41
CA GLY A 191 25.44 29.20 -17.83
C GLY A 191 25.42 28.06 -16.81
N TYR A 192 25.98 28.27 -15.60
CA TYR A 192 25.97 27.28 -14.53
C TYR A 192 24.85 27.54 -13.51
N ALA A 193 24.05 26.52 -13.27
CA ALA A 193 23.15 26.43 -12.12
C ALA A 193 23.34 25.09 -11.41
N TRP A 194 22.88 24.98 -10.17
CA TRP A 194 23.07 23.81 -9.33
C TRP A 194 21.75 23.31 -8.79
N ASN A 195 21.51 22.01 -8.87
CA ASN A 195 20.46 21.33 -8.15
C ASN A 195 21.01 20.82 -6.82
N THR A 196 20.38 21.21 -5.72
CA THR A 196 20.61 20.65 -4.39
C THR A 196 19.40 19.82 -4.00
N LEU A 197 19.62 18.53 -3.71
CA LEU A 197 18.58 17.58 -3.30
C LEU A 197 18.87 17.05 -1.89
N ILE A 198 17.82 16.85 -1.11
CA ILE A 198 17.89 16.22 0.22
C ILE A 198 17.01 14.98 0.23
N PHE A 199 17.60 13.87 0.69
CA PHE A 199 16.93 12.60 0.86
C PHE A 199 17.11 12.07 2.29
N GLU A 200 16.17 11.27 2.77
CA GLU A 200 16.28 10.55 4.05
C GLU A 200 16.26 9.05 3.79
N LYS A 201 17.17 8.29 4.39
CA LYS A 201 17.13 6.84 4.32
C LYS A 201 15.95 6.33 5.14
N SER A 202 15.00 5.68 4.48
CA SER A 202 13.83 5.13 5.17
C SER A 202 14.18 3.90 6.01
N THR A 203 13.31 3.58 6.97
CA THR A 203 13.37 2.36 7.80
C THR A 203 13.18 1.09 6.99
N GLU A 204 12.47 1.19 5.87
CA GLU A 204 12.13 0.03 5.05
C GLU A 204 13.02 0.01 3.81
N ALA A 205 13.85 -1.03 3.69
CA ALA A 205 14.65 -1.23 2.49
C ALA A 205 13.80 -1.34 1.20
N ASN A 206 12.48 -1.57 1.34
CA ASN A 206 11.52 -1.83 0.29
C ASN A 206 10.28 -0.95 0.51
N ARG A 207 9.74 -0.35 -0.55
CA ARG A 207 8.44 0.35 -0.50
C ARG A 207 7.34 -0.65 -0.10
N PRO A 208 6.19 -0.22 0.46
CA PRO A 208 5.17 -1.18 0.86
C PRO A 208 4.63 -2.01 -0.32
N LEU A 209 4.62 -1.47 -1.55
CA LEU A 209 4.33 -2.24 -2.76
C LEU A 209 5.36 -3.34 -3.04
N ASP A 210 6.66 -3.06 -2.88
CA ASP A 210 7.72 -4.07 -3.09
C ASP A 210 7.59 -5.21 -2.08
N ARG A 211 7.08 -4.92 -0.87
CA ARG A 211 6.78 -5.93 0.15
C ARG A 211 5.62 -6.83 -0.29
N ILE A 212 4.54 -6.25 -0.83
CA ILE A 212 3.43 -7.01 -1.42
C ILE A 212 3.92 -7.85 -2.60
N GLU A 213 4.71 -7.25 -3.50
CA GLU A 213 5.28 -7.94 -4.67
C GLU A 213 6.20 -9.08 -4.26
N SER A 214 7.01 -8.90 -3.22
CA SER A 214 7.87 -9.97 -2.68
C SER A 214 7.04 -11.15 -2.18
N VAL A 215 5.89 -10.91 -1.52
CA VAL A 215 4.98 -11.99 -1.13
C VAL A 215 4.37 -12.68 -2.36
N LEU A 216 4.00 -11.91 -3.39
CA LEU A 216 3.46 -12.45 -4.64
C LEU A 216 4.49 -13.28 -5.43
N ARG A 217 5.76 -12.87 -5.46
CA ARG A 217 6.83 -13.48 -6.27
C ARG A 217 7.66 -14.52 -5.53
N ASN A 218 8.25 -14.12 -4.40
CA ASN A 218 9.44 -14.76 -3.81
C ASN A 218 9.12 -15.70 -2.64
N ASP A 219 7.92 -15.62 -2.09
CA ASP A 219 7.57 -16.38 -0.90
C ASP A 219 7.45 -17.88 -1.15
N ARG A 220 7.84 -18.70 -0.17
CA ARG A 220 7.65 -20.16 -0.23
C ARG A 220 6.17 -20.48 -0.10
N LYS A 221 5.53 -20.70 -1.25
CA LYS A 221 4.10 -21.00 -1.35
C LYS A 221 3.83 -22.46 -1.00
N VAL A 222 3.73 -22.77 0.29
CA VAL A 222 3.31 -24.10 0.78
C VAL A 222 1.79 -24.23 0.93
N ALA A 223 1.08 -23.09 1.05
CA ALA A 223 -0.37 -23.00 1.09
C ALA A 223 -0.86 -21.64 0.54
N THR A 224 -2.14 -21.54 0.20
CA THR A 224 -2.77 -20.32 -0.37
C THR A 224 -3.06 -19.22 0.66
N TYR A 225 -2.82 -19.48 1.95
CA TYR A 225 -3.16 -18.59 3.07
C TYR A 225 -2.62 -17.16 2.98
N LYS A 226 -1.41 -16.95 2.46
CA LYS A 226 -0.84 -15.60 2.33
C LYS A 226 -1.62 -14.79 1.29
N LEU A 227 -2.00 -15.42 0.17
CA LEU A 227 -2.79 -14.77 -0.86
C LEU A 227 -4.20 -14.45 -0.34
N ALA A 228 -4.79 -15.37 0.44
CA ALA A 228 -6.07 -15.15 1.11
C ALA A 228 -6.03 -13.99 2.12
N LEU A 229 -4.95 -13.86 2.89
CA LEU A 229 -4.77 -12.76 3.84
C LEU A 229 -4.65 -11.41 3.12
N LEU A 230 -3.80 -11.32 2.09
CA LEU A 230 -3.64 -10.09 1.31
C LEU A 230 -4.93 -9.72 0.57
N ARG A 231 -5.68 -10.71 0.05
CA ARG A 231 -6.99 -10.48 -0.58
C ARG A 231 -7.98 -9.91 0.42
N ALA A 232 -8.03 -10.46 1.64
CA ALA A 232 -8.89 -9.96 2.70
C ALA A 232 -8.55 -8.51 3.08
N PHE A 233 -7.27 -8.12 3.13
CA PHE A 233 -6.90 -6.72 3.32
C PHE A 233 -7.37 -5.82 2.18
N CYS A 234 -7.24 -6.26 0.93
CA CYS A 234 -7.73 -5.49 -0.24
C CYS A 234 -9.25 -5.32 -0.19
N ASP A 235 -10.00 -6.40 0.04
CA ASP A 235 -11.46 -6.37 0.05
C ASP A 235 -12.01 -5.55 1.24
N ILE A 236 -11.36 -5.62 2.41
CA ILE A 236 -11.76 -4.79 3.55
C ILE A 236 -11.40 -3.32 3.31
N ALA A 237 -10.20 -3.02 2.80
CA ALA A 237 -9.80 -1.64 2.49
C ALA A 237 -10.72 -0.98 1.44
N GLU A 238 -11.25 -1.78 0.51
CA GLU A 238 -12.24 -1.33 -0.47
C GLU A 238 -13.61 -1.06 0.15
N ARG A 239 -14.06 -1.91 1.09
CA ARG A 239 -15.34 -1.75 1.78
C ARG A 239 -15.30 -0.61 2.79
N ASP A 240 -14.35 -0.65 3.72
CA ASP A 240 -14.24 0.32 4.81
C ASP A 240 -12.77 0.46 5.27
N GLU A 241 -12.19 1.63 5.00
CA GLU A 241 -10.83 1.95 5.44
C GLU A 241 -10.73 2.21 6.95
N ASN A 242 -11.87 2.40 7.62
CA ASN A 242 -11.98 2.58 9.07
C ASN A 242 -12.28 1.28 9.83
N ALA A 243 -12.36 0.13 9.13
CA ALA A 243 -12.52 -1.18 9.74
C ALA A 243 -11.31 -1.64 10.59
N VAL A 244 -10.30 -0.77 10.74
CA VAL A 244 -9.09 -0.98 11.51
C VAL A 244 -9.02 -0.08 12.74
N THR A 245 -8.30 -0.54 13.75
CA THR A 245 -7.92 0.31 14.88
C THR A 245 -6.56 0.95 14.60
N TRP A 246 -6.47 2.27 14.67
CA TRP A 246 -5.22 3.02 14.49
C TRP A 246 -4.43 3.10 15.80
N PHE A 247 -3.13 2.83 15.75
CA PHE A 247 -2.25 2.88 16.92
C PHE A 247 -1.17 3.97 16.75
N PRO A 248 -0.81 4.69 17.83
CA PRO A 248 0.22 5.74 17.77
C PRO A 248 1.62 5.26 17.40
N ASP A 249 1.89 3.95 17.48
CA ASP A 249 3.18 3.32 17.18
C ASP A 249 3.40 3.06 15.68
N GLY A 250 2.54 3.59 14.81
CA GLY A 250 2.64 3.43 13.35
C GLY A 250 2.05 2.12 12.82
N TYR A 251 1.19 1.47 13.60
CA TYR A 251 0.46 0.26 13.20
C TYR A 251 -1.05 0.50 13.09
N VAL A 252 -1.70 -0.33 12.28
CA VAL A 252 -3.15 -0.52 12.32
C VAL A 252 -3.47 -1.97 12.67
N GLY A 253 -4.56 -2.19 13.39
CA GLY A 253 -5.03 -3.51 13.79
C GLY A 253 -6.33 -3.88 13.10
N MET A 254 -6.31 -4.97 12.33
CA MET A 254 -7.47 -5.54 11.66
C MET A 254 -8.10 -6.64 12.53
N PRO A 255 -9.39 -6.57 12.90
CA PRO A 255 -10.07 -7.65 13.62
C PRO A 255 -9.94 -9.00 12.90
N ILE A 256 -9.51 -10.04 13.61
CA ILE A 256 -9.32 -11.38 13.00
C ILE A 256 -10.66 -11.98 12.58
N GLU A 257 -11.76 -11.57 13.21
CA GLU A 257 -13.13 -11.94 12.84
C GLU A 257 -13.43 -11.50 11.40
N ALA A 258 -13.17 -10.24 11.03
CA ALA A 258 -13.41 -9.73 9.68
C ALA A 258 -12.60 -10.50 8.62
N LEU A 259 -11.34 -10.84 8.93
CA LEU A 259 -10.49 -11.66 8.07
C LEU A 259 -11.04 -13.09 7.92
N ALA A 260 -11.55 -13.68 9.01
CA ALA A 260 -12.09 -15.02 9.01
C ALA A 260 -13.39 -15.13 8.18
N GLU A 261 -14.23 -14.08 8.18
CA GLU A 261 -15.41 -13.98 7.34
C GLU A 261 -15.06 -13.92 5.85
N CYS A 262 -14.05 -13.12 5.50
CA CYS A 262 -13.52 -13.08 4.15
C CYS A 262 -13.03 -14.47 3.70
N TRP A 263 -12.30 -15.18 4.57
CA TRP A 263 -11.81 -16.53 4.26
C TRP A 263 -12.95 -17.55 4.12
N LEU A 264 -14.00 -17.46 4.95
CA LEU A 264 -15.19 -18.30 4.76
C LEU A 264 -15.75 -18.13 3.36
N ALA A 265 -15.90 -16.88 2.89
CA ALA A 265 -16.41 -16.59 1.55
C ALA A 265 -15.47 -17.05 0.43
N TYR A 266 -14.15 -16.83 0.54
CA TYR A 266 -13.20 -17.19 -0.51
C TYR A 266 -13.06 -18.70 -0.68
N TYR A 267 -13.05 -19.44 0.44
CA TYR A 267 -12.80 -20.88 0.42
C TYR A 267 -14.06 -21.69 0.20
N TRP A 268 -15.26 -21.14 0.42
CA TRP A 268 -16.52 -21.84 0.16
C TRP A 268 -16.59 -22.43 -1.25
N PRO A 269 -16.54 -21.63 -2.34
CA PRO A 269 -16.64 -22.16 -3.70
C PRO A 269 -15.49 -23.12 -4.06
N LEU A 270 -14.33 -23.01 -3.41
CA LEU A 270 -13.19 -23.90 -3.63
C LEU A 270 -13.36 -25.27 -2.96
N VAL A 271 -14.04 -25.31 -1.81
CA VAL A 271 -14.29 -26.55 -1.04
C VAL A 271 -15.54 -27.26 -1.53
N THR A 272 -16.53 -26.53 -2.05
CA THR A 272 -17.77 -27.08 -2.60
C THR A 272 -17.72 -27.39 -4.09
N ALA A 273 -16.59 -27.10 -4.74
CA ALA A 273 -16.37 -27.44 -6.14
C ALA A 273 -16.58 -28.96 -6.37
N PRO A 274 -17.18 -29.37 -7.50
CA PRO A 274 -17.29 -30.79 -7.87
C PRO A 274 -15.94 -31.50 -8.03
N VAL A 275 -14.87 -30.72 -8.20
CA VAL A 275 -13.48 -31.18 -8.28
C VAL A 275 -12.70 -30.74 -7.04
N HIS A 276 -11.74 -31.56 -6.59
CA HIS A 276 -10.92 -31.21 -5.42
C HIS A 276 -9.85 -30.19 -5.82
N ILE A 277 -10.11 -28.90 -5.55
CA ILE A 277 -9.15 -27.82 -5.82
C ILE A 277 -8.14 -27.70 -4.64
N PRO A 278 -6.86 -28.05 -4.82
CA PRO A 278 -5.88 -28.07 -3.74
C PRO A 278 -5.50 -26.67 -3.26
N GLN A 279 -5.37 -26.48 -1.95
CA GLN A 279 -5.00 -25.19 -1.31
C GLN A 279 -3.64 -25.23 -0.60
N SER A 280 -2.96 -26.37 -0.62
CA SER A 280 -1.58 -26.57 -0.17
C SER A 280 -0.95 -27.72 -0.96
N THR A 281 0.37 -27.87 -0.85
CA THR A 281 1.10 -29.01 -1.46
C THR A 281 0.65 -30.38 -0.94
N THR A 282 0.04 -30.42 0.25
CA THR A 282 -0.44 -31.65 0.90
C THR A 282 -1.95 -31.83 0.77
N ASP A 283 -2.66 -30.90 0.16
CA ASP A 283 -4.12 -30.89 0.06
C ASP A 283 -4.62 -31.56 -1.22
N HIS A 284 -4.49 -32.87 -1.32
CA HIS A 284 -5.05 -33.67 -2.41
C HIS A 284 -6.20 -34.55 -1.94
N SER A 285 -6.97 -35.10 -2.89
CA SER A 285 -8.04 -36.06 -2.59
C SER A 285 -7.49 -37.24 -1.78
N GLY A 286 -8.18 -37.60 -0.70
CA GLY A 286 -7.76 -38.65 0.24
C GLY A 286 -6.64 -38.27 1.23
N SER A 287 -6.11 -37.04 1.18
CA SER A 287 -5.09 -36.59 2.13
C SER A 287 -5.67 -36.30 3.51
N ALA A 288 -5.03 -36.83 4.56
CA ALA A 288 -5.30 -36.43 5.95
C ALA A 288 -4.63 -35.09 6.34
N ARG A 289 -3.87 -34.47 5.43
CA ARG A 289 -3.08 -33.25 5.66
C ARG A 289 -3.52 -32.10 4.76
N ALA A 290 -4.83 -31.92 4.59
CA ALA A 290 -5.41 -30.75 3.92
C ALA A 290 -5.20 -29.45 4.71
N ILE A 291 -5.66 -28.33 4.16
CA ILE A 291 -5.71 -27.05 4.90
C ILE A 291 -6.55 -27.19 6.19
N THR A 292 -6.14 -26.49 7.25
CA THR A 292 -6.63 -26.66 8.64
C THR A 292 -8.15 -26.69 8.80
N PHE A 293 -8.87 -25.93 7.98
CA PHE A 293 -10.33 -25.78 8.08
C PHE A 293 -11.10 -26.48 6.95
N ARG A 294 -10.46 -27.26 6.06
CA ARG A 294 -11.18 -27.92 4.94
C ARG A 294 -12.29 -28.84 5.44
N SER A 295 -12.00 -29.68 6.43
CA SER A 295 -12.98 -30.62 6.98
C SER A 295 -14.15 -29.89 7.67
N GLU A 296 -13.84 -28.87 8.48
CA GLU A 296 -14.87 -28.06 9.14
C GLU A 296 -15.78 -27.35 8.14
N LEU A 297 -15.18 -26.72 7.12
CA LEU A 297 -15.90 -26.00 6.08
C LEU A 297 -16.71 -26.94 5.17
N GLY A 298 -16.16 -28.11 4.82
CA GLY A 298 -16.87 -29.11 4.02
C GLY A 298 -18.10 -29.66 4.72
N GLU A 299 -18.00 -29.96 6.02
CA GLU A 299 -19.16 -30.41 6.80
C GLU A 299 -20.17 -29.28 7.05
N LEU A 300 -19.72 -28.04 7.28
CA LEU A 300 -20.61 -26.88 7.32
C LEU A 300 -21.41 -26.75 6.02
N SER A 301 -20.73 -26.84 4.88
CA SER A 301 -21.37 -26.80 3.57
C SER A 301 -22.39 -27.92 3.38
N ARG A 302 -22.04 -29.17 3.76
CA ARG A 302 -22.97 -30.30 3.68
C ARG A 302 -24.25 -30.05 4.49
N LEU A 303 -24.11 -29.58 5.73
CA LEU A 303 -25.26 -29.25 6.58
C LEU A 303 -26.12 -28.12 5.97
N CYS A 304 -25.48 -27.11 5.39
CA CYS A 304 -26.21 -26.03 4.70
C CYS A 304 -26.93 -26.55 3.45
N GLN A 305 -26.33 -27.46 2.68
CA GLN A 305 -26.97 -28.02 1.49
C GLN A 305 -28.17 -28.91 1.85
N GLU A 306 -28.05 -29.70 2.92
CA GLU A 306 -29.15 -30.53 3.43
C GLU A 306 -30.31 -29.70 3.98
N TYR A 307 -30.02 -28.54 4.58
CA TYR A 307 -31.02 -27.71 5.24
C TYR A 307 -31.66 -26.66 4.33
N PHE A 308 -30.88 -26.05 3.43
CA PHE A 308 -31.33 -24.93 2.61
C PHE A 308 -31.61 -25.34 1.15
N ASP A 309 -30.60 -25.83 0.43
CA ASP A 309 -30.73 -26.21 -0.98
C ASP A 309 -29.57 -27.15 -1.41
N PRO A 310 -29.80 -28.20 -2.21
CA PRO A 310 -28.72 -29.07 -2.69
C PRO A 310 -27.64 -28.36 -3.52
N ASP A 311 -27.96 -27.24 -4.17
CA ASP A 311 -26.98 -26.43 -4.89
C ASP A 311 -26.08 -25.65 -3.91
N PRO A 312 -24.74 -25.78 -3.98
CA PRO A 312 -23.84 -25.18 -3.00
C PRO A 312 -23.80 -23.65 -3.01
N ASP A 313 -24.12 -23.01 -4.14
CA ASP A 313 -24.12 -21.55 -4.24
C ASP A 313 -25.44 -20.98 -3.68
N ILE A 314 -26.57 -21.63 -3.99
CA ILE A 314 -27.87 -21.29 -3.40
C ILE A 314 -27.85 -21.53 -1.89
N ALA A 315 -27.30 -22.67 -1.45
CA ALA A 315 -27.14 -22.99 -0.04
C ALA A 315 -26.32 -21.93 0.70
N TYR A 316 -25.22 -21.45 0.12
CA TYR A 316 -24.38 -20.41 0.72
C TYR A 316 -25.12 -19.09 0.88
N THR A 317 -25.89 -18.70 -0.12
CA THR A 317 -26.71 -17.48 -0.11
C THR A 317 -27.73 -17.55 1.02
N LEU A 318 -28.53 -18.61 1.07
CA LEU A 318 -29.56 -18.82 2.09
C LEU A 318 -28.96 -18.98 3.50
N PHE A 319 -27.81 -19.65 3.61
CA PHE A 319 -27.03 -19.76 4.84
C PHE A 319 -26.58 -18.38 5.34
N THR A 320 -26.01 -17.56 4.47
CA THR A 320 -25.53 -16.21 4.83
C THR A 320 -26.68 -15.34 5.29
N LEU A 321 -27.84 -15.45 4.63
CA LEU A 321 -29.06 -14.77 5.04
C LEU A 321 -29.57 -15.25 6.41
N ALA A 322 -29.68 -16.55 6.62
CA ALA A 322 -30.13 -17.11 7.90
C ALA A 322 -29.14 -16.77 9.04
N TRP A 323 -27.84 -16.67 8.72
CA TRP A 323 -26.82 -16.21 9.64
C TRP A 323 -27.04 -14.74 10.02
N LYS A 324 -27.22 -13.85 9.05
CA LYS A 324 -27.60 -12.44 9.26
C LYS A 324 -28.86 -12.30 10.13
N LYS A 325 -29.88 -13.12 9.90
CA LYS A 325 -31.14 -13.13 10.66
C LYS A 325 -31.00 -13.72 12.07
N GLY A 326 -29.89 -14.39 12.38
CA GLY A 326 -29.73 -15.14 13.63
C GLY A 326 -30.71 -16.31 13.75
N THR A 327 -31.11 -16.90 12.62
CA THR A 327 -32.10 -17.99 12.52
C THR A 327 -31.47 -19.32 12.09
N LEU A 328 -30.14 -19.44 12.16
CA LEU A 328 -29.46 -20.70 11.89
C LEU A 328 -29.96 -21.80 12.85
N SER A 329 -30.10 -23.02 12.34
CA SER A 329 -30.33 -24.19 13.18
C SER A 329 -29.17 -24.38 14.17
N ASN A 330 -29.44 -25.02 15.31
CA ASN A 330 -28.42 -25.22 16.35
C ASN A 330 -27.17 -25.96 15.84
N ASP A 331 -27.35 -26.91 14.92
CA ASP A 331 -26.25 -27.70 14.37
C ASP A 331 -25.41 -26.87 13.38
N ILE A 332 -26.04 -26.10 12.49
CA ILE A 332 -25.34 -25.19 11.56
C ILE A 332 -24.62 -24.10 12.36
N ALA A 333 -25.27 -23.49 13.36
CA ALA A 333 -24.66 -22.47 14.21
C ALA A 333 -23.46 -23.02 15.00
N ARG A 334 -23.55 -24.25 15.51
CA ARG A 334 -22.42 -24.93 16.18
C ARG A 334 -21.28 -25.15 15.21
N LYS A 335 -21.55 -25.68 14.02
CA LYS A 335 -20.53 -25.97 13.02
C LYS A 335 -19.88 -24.71 12.45
N LEU A 336 -20.64 -23.63 12.30
CA LEU A 336 -20.11 -22.31 11.93
C LEU A 336 -19.08 -21.80 12.95
N ARG A 337 -19.37 -21.91 14.25
CA ARG A 337 -18.42 -21.52 15.31
C ARG A 337 -17.13 -22.34 15.26
N LEU A 338 -17.22 -23.65 15.02
CA LEU A 338 -16.05 -24.52 14.86
C LEU A 338 -15.24 -24.14 13.61
N THR A 339 -15.92 -23.90 12.49
CA THR A 339 -15.29 -23.46 11.23
C THR A 339 -14.53 -22.15 11.42
N PHE A 340 -15.14 -21.14 12.07
CA PHE A 340 -14.44 -19.90 12.39
C PHE A 340 -13.28 -20.08 13.35
N SER A 341 -13.39 -20.98 14.32
CA SER A 341 -12.27 -21.33 15.20
C SER A 341 -11.08 -21.88 14.41
N ALA A 342 -11.34 -22.79 13.46
CA ALA A 342 -10.33 -23.39 12.60
C ALA A 342 -9.71 -22.35 11.64
N ILE A 343 -10.52 -21.47 11.05
CA ILE A 343 -10.04 -20.38 10.17
C ILE A 343 -9.16 -19.40 10.95
N ARG A 344 -9.59 -18.94 12.14
CA ARG A 344 -8.79 -18.03 12.98
C ARG A 344 -7.46 -18.67 13.41
N THR A 345 -7.48 -19.96 13.71
CA THR A 345 -6.25 -20.73 13.99
C THR A 345 -5.33 -20.75 12.78
N ALA A 346 -5.85 -21.03 11.59
CA ALA A 346 -5.07 -21.02 10.35
C ALA A 346 -4.48 -19.64 10.02
N LEU A 347 -5.24 -18.56 10.21
CA LEU A 347 -4.78 -17.17 10.08
C LEU A 347 -3.60 -16.87 11.01
N ARG A 348 -3.77 -17.17 12.31
CA ARG A 348 -2.77 -16.89 13.35
C ARG A 348 -1.51 -17.72 13.15
N ASP A 349 -1.67 -19.04 13.04
CA ASP A 349 -0.55 -19.99 13.07
C ASP A 349 0.10 -20.19 11.70
N GLY A 350 -0.59 -19.78 10.62
CA GLY A 350 -0.09 -19.75 9.26
C GLY A 350 0.53 -18.39 8.89
N PRO A 351 -0.14 -17.59 8.03
CA PRO A 351 0.48 -16.44 7.39
C PRO A 351 0.93 -15.36 8.38
N VAL A 352 0.22 -15.13 9.49
CA VAL A 352 0.60 -14.10 10.47
C VAL A 352 1.87 -14.49 11.23
N LYS A 353 1.94 -15.72 11.77
CA LYS A 353 3.14 -16.21 12.46
C LYS A 353 4.36 -16.31 11.56
N HIS A 354 4.19 -16.79 10.32
CA HIS A 354 5.31 -16.95 9.39
C HIS A 354 5.77 -15.62 8.78
N ALA A 355 4.87 -14.65 8.58
CA ALA A 355 5.23 -13.32 8.10
C ALA A 355 5.81 -12.42 9.21
N ALA A 356 5.57 -12.74 10.49
CA ALA A 356 6.19 -12.05 11.62
C ALA A 356 7.72 -12.21 11.63
N GLN A 357 8.26 -13.33 11.14
CA GLN A 357 9.72 -13.54 10.99
C GLN A 357 10.35 -12.59 9.95
N GLY A 358 9.54 -12.05 9.03
CA GLY A 358 9.92 -11.00 8.07
C GLY A 358 9.34 -9.62 8.40
N GLY A 359 8.75 -9.42 9.58
CA GLY A 359 8.26 -8.13 10.06
C GLY A 359 6.99 -7.58 9.39
N MET A 360 6.25 -8.36 8.60
CA MET A 360 5.09 -7.83 7.85
C MET A 360 3.79 -7.78 8.66
N PHE A 361 3.50 -8.84 9.43
CA PHE A 361 2.28 -8.95 10.22
C PHE A 361 2.61 -9.40 11.65
N ARG A 362 1.86 -8.92 12.65
CA ARG A 362 1.91 -9.43 14.03
C ARG A 362 0.50 -9.69 14.54
N TYR A 363 0.31 -10.63 15.45
CA TYR A 363 -0.98 -10.85 16.11
C TYR A 363 -0.98 -10.23 17.50
N GLN A 364 -2.01 -9.44 17.82
CA GLN A 364 -2.14 -8.79 19.12
C GLN A 364 -3.63 -8.65 19.47
N SER A 365 -4.04 -9.21 20.62
CA SER A 365 -5.37 -8.99 21.22
C SER A 365 -6.57 -9.18 20.27
N GLY A 366 -6.59 -10.26 19.47
CA GLY A 366 -7.68 -10.50 18.51
C GLY A 366 -7.51 -9.79 17.17
N GLN A 367 -6.43 -9.04 16.97
CA GLN A 367 -6.18 -8.29 15.74
C GLN A 367 -4.91 -8.77 15.03
N VAL A 368 -4.96 -8.72 13.70
CA VAL A 368 -3.77 -8.82 12.84
C VAL A 368 -3.28 -7.41 12.57
N MET A 369 -2.07 -7.11 13.03
CA MET A 369 -1.47 -5.80 12.91
C MET A 369 -0.56 -5.73 11.69
N LEU A 370 -0.59 -4.58 11.01
CA LEU A 370 0.27 -4.22 9.89
C LEU A 370 0.68 -2.75 10.02
N GLN A 371 1.77 -2.35 9.39
CA GLN A 371 2.21 -0.96 9.42
C GLN A 371 1.24 -0.06 8.66
N VAL A 372 1.09 1.19 9.12
CA VAL A 372 0.21 2.20 8.53
C VAL A 372 0.45 2.37 7.03
N ASP A 373 1.70 2.42 6.59
CA ASP A 373 2.01 2.65 5.17
C ASP A 373 1.59 1.47 4.29
N LEU A 374 1.66 0.24 4.80
CA LEU A 374 1.16 -0.93 4.08
C LEU A 374 -0.37 -0.92 3.99
N TRP A 375 -1.08 -0.50 5.04
CA TRP A 375 -2.53 -0.32 4.99
C TRP A 375 -2.94 0.77 4.00
N ARG A 376 -2.23 1.90 4.01
CA ARG A 376 -2.44 2.99 3.04
C ARG A 376 -2.30 2.50 1.60
N GLU A 377 -1.31 1.65 1.33
CA GLU A 377 -1.20 1.03 0.00
C GLU A 377 -2.42 0.18 -0.33
N PHE A 378 -2.90 -0.69 0.57
CA PHE A 378 -4.15 -1.41 0.30
C PHE A 378 -5.33 -0.47 0.01
N CYS A 379 -5.46 0.65 0.75
CA CYS A 379 -6.51 1.63 0.50
C CYS A 379 -6.36 2.34 -0.87
N LEU A 380 -5.13 2.56 -1.36
CA LEU A 380 -4.83 3.24 -2.63
C LEU A 380 -4.91 2.30 -3.83
N SER A 381 -4.57 1.04 -3.63
CA SER A 381 -4.15 0.11 -4.67
C SER A 381 -4.90 -1.24 -4.65
N SER A 382 -5.93 -1.39 -3.80
CA SER A 382 -6.62 -2.67 -3.57
C SER A 382 -7.07 -3.39 -4.84
N HIS A 383 -7.62 -2.67 -5.82
CA HIS A 383 -8.20 -3.28 -7.02
C HIS A 383 -7.16 -4.09 -7.83
N TRP A 384 -6.01 -3.49 -8.17
CA TRP A 384 -5.00 -4.16 -8.98
C TRP A 384 -4.24 -5.22 -8.17
N ILE A 385 -4.07 -5.00 -6.86
CA ILE A 385 -3.46 -5.99 -5.97
C ILE A 385 -4.37 -7.23 -5.90
N ARG A 386 -5.69 -7.04 -5.74
CA ARG A 386 -6.67 -8.12 -5.68
C ARG A 386 -6.68 -8.97 -6.95
N ASP A 387 -6.72 -8.34 -8.11
CA ASP A 387 -6.77 -9.07 -9.39
C ASP A 387 -5.49 -9.89 -9.61
N SER A 388 -4.34 -9.30 -9.25
CA SER A 388 -3.05 -10.00 -9.25
C SER A 388 -3.02 -11.18 -8.28
N LEU A 389 -3.60 -11.03 -7.08
CA LEU A 389 -3.70 -12.09 -6.07
C LEU A 389 -4.55 -13.27 -6.56
N ILE A 390 -5.69 -13.00 -7.21
CA ILE A 390 -6.59 -14.03 -7.74
C ILE A 390 -5.87 -14.86 -8.81
N LEU A 391 -5.18 -14.20 -9.74
CA LEU A 391 -4.38 -14.90 -10.75
C LEU A 391 -3.29 -15.76 -10.09
N ARG A 392 -2.47 -15.19 -9.19
CA ARG A 392 -1.41 -15.95 -8.49
C ARG A 392 -1.93 -17.10 -7.66
N TRP A 393 -3.12 -16.97 -7.08
CA TRP A 393 -3.77 -18.04 -6.34
C TRP A 393 -4.16 -19.17 -7.29
N SER A 394 -4.75 -18.85 -8.44
CA SER A 394 -5.07 -19.84 -9.46
C SER A 394 -3.83 -20.58 -9.98
N GLU A 395 -2.71 -19.88 -10.20
CA GLU A 395 -1.44 -20.51 -10.60
C GLU A 395 -0.90 -21.45 -9.51
N LEU A 396 -1.12 -21.10 -8.25
CA LEU A 396 -0.65 -21.89 -7.13
C LEU A 396 -1.45 -23.18 -6.97
N CYS A 397 -2.77 -23.13 -7.15
CA CYS A 397 -3.61 -24.34 -7.18
C CYS A 397 -3.16 -25.30 -8.28
N GLU A 398 -2.87 -24.80 -9.49
CA GLU A 398 -2.32 -25.61 -10.59
C GLU A 398 -0.95 -26.22 -10.24
N LYS A 399 -0.09 -25.45 -9.57
CA LYS A 399 1.19 -25.98 -9.11
C LYS A 399 1.02 -27.10 -8.07
N PHE A 400 0.06 -26.98 -7.17
CA PHE A 400 -0.22 -28.01 -6.17
C PHE A 400 -0.86 -29.27 -6.77
N SER A 401 -1.64 -29.11 -7.84
CA SER A 401 -2.29 -30.21 -8.53
C SER A 401 -1.38 -30.95 -9.51
N ALA A 402 -0.27 -30.33 -9.96
CA ALA A 402 0.61 -30.84 -11.02
C ALA A 402 1.04 -32.32 -10.90
N THR A 403 1.17 -32.86 -9.68
CA THR A 403 1.52 -34.27 -9.47
C THR A 403 0.31 -35.18 -9.26
N ASN A 404 -0.73 -34.71 -8.58
CA ASN A 404 -1.84 -35.56 -8.11
C ASN A 404 -3.09 -35.46 -8.99
N ASP A 405 -3.32 -34.32 -9.65
CA ASP A 405 -4.45 -34.08 -10.55
C ASP A 405 -4.11 -32.97 -11.58
N PRO A 406 -3.36 -33.29 -12.65
CA PRO A 406 -2.94 -32.31 -13.66
C PRO A 406 -4.08 -31.64 -14.43
N ALA A 407 -5.33 -32.14 -14.31
CA ALA A 407 -6.49 -31.54 -14.94
C ALA A 407 -6.93 -30.24 -14.25
N ILE A 408 -6.55 -30.03 -12.98
CA ILE A 408 -6.83 -28.79 -12.25
C ILE A 408 -5.87 -27.70 -12.69
N GLN A 409 -6.18 -27.12 -13.85
CA GLN A 409 -5.46 -25.98 -14.43
C GLN A 409 -6.05 -24.66 -13.96
N ARG A 410 -5.38 -23.55 -14.33
CA ARG A 410 -5.84 -22.19 -14.00
C ARG A 410 -7.27 -21.92 -14.47
N GLY A 411 -7.61 -22.36 -15.69
CA GLY A 411 -8.95 -22.20 -16.26
C GLY A 411 -10.07 -22.90 -15.47
N VAL A 412 -9.73 -23.95 -14.70
CA VAL A 412 -10.67 -24.65 -13.82
C VAL A 412 -10.85 -23.90 -12.50
N THR A 413 -9.76 -23.38 -11.93
CA THR A 413 -9.78 -22.76 -10.61
C THR A 413 -10.31 -21.33 -10.63
N LEU A 414 -9.96 -20.56 -11.67
CA LEU A 414 -10.25 -19.13 -11.76
C LEU A 414 -11.74 -18.79 -11.61
N PRO A 415 -12.71 -19.51 -12.23
CA PRO A 415 -14.13 -19.25 -12.03
C PRO A 415 -14.54 -19.30 -10.55
N TYR A 416 -14.02 -20.23 -9.76
CA TYR A 416 -14.34 -20.34 -8.33
C TYR A 416 -13.69 -19.26 -7.48
N LEU A 417 -12.52 -18.75 -7.87
CA LEU A 417 -11.87 -17.62 -7.18
C LEU A 417 -12.55 -16.28 -7.50
N LEU A 418 -13.13 -16.17 -8.70
CA LEU A 418 -13.93 -15.04 -9.16
C LEU A 418 -15.37 -15.10 -8.64
N LYS A 419 -15.88 -16.28 -8.25
CA LYS A 419 -17.21 -16.43 -7.66
C LYS A 419 -17.36 -15.49 -6.47
N GLU A 420 -18.47 -14.77 -6.49
CA GLU A 420 -18.82 -13.77 -5.50
C GLU A 420 -19.79 -14.40 -4.52
N GLY A 421 -19.51 -14.29 -3.22
CA GLY A 421 -20.31 -14.93 -2.17
C GLY A 421 -21.73 -14.36 -1.98
N LEU A 422 -22.15 -13.40 -2.80
CA LEU A 422 -23.49 -12.82 -2.77
C LEU A 422 -24.05 -12.78 -4.20
N PRO A 423 -25.34 -13.11 -4.40
CA PRO A 423 -25.98 -12.94 -5.69
C PRO A 423 -25.91 -11.48 -6.14
N GLU A 424 -25.71 -11.24 -7.44
CA GLU A 424 -25.68 -9.89 -8.02
C GLU A 424 -26.97 -9.08 -7.71
N ARG A 425 -28.09 -9.77 -7.44
CA ARG A 425 -29.40 -9.16 -7.16
C ARG A 425 -30.17 -9.90 -6.07
N GLU A 426 -29.74 -9.78 -4.81
CA GLU A 426 -30.54 -10.22 -3.66
C GLU A 426 -31.37 -9.06 -3.08
N GLN A 427 -32.40 -8.62 -3.81
CA GLN A 427 -33.28 -7.51 -3.40
C GLN A 427 -34.57 -7.97 -2.69
N GLY A 428 -34.77 -9.29 -2.55
CA GLY A 428 -36.04 -9.88 -2.14
C GLY A 428 -36.48 -9.53 -0.72
N ILE A 429 -35.54 -9.25 0.20
CA ILE A 429 -35.85 -8.83 1.57
C ILE A 429 -36.30 -7.38 1.57
N ALA A 430 -35.49 -6.49 0.98
CA ALA A 430 -35.84 -5.07 0.85
C ALA A 430 -37.19 -4.89 0.15
N ARG A 431 -37.46 -5.64 -0.94
CA ARG A 431 -38.74 -5.57 -1.64
C ARG A 431 -39.92 -5.97 -0.74
N ARG A 432 -39.84 -7.10 -0.03
CA ARG A 432 -40.89 -7.55 0.91
C ARG A 432 -41.11 -6.56 2.04
N MET A 433 -40.02 -6.02 2.59
CA MET A 433 -40.08 -4.97 3.61
C MET A 433 -40.85 -3.74 3.12
N TYR A 434 -40.59 -3.29 1.88
CA TYR A 434 -41.33 -2.16 1.30
C TYR A 434 -42.78 -2.50 0.93
N GLU A 435 -43.14 -3.78 0.73
CA GLU A 435 -44.55 -4.20 0.55
C GLU A 435 -45.41 -3.92 1.79
N GLU A 436 -44.79 -3.95 2.99
CA GLU A 436 -45.46 -3.69 4.26
C GLU A 436 -45.58 -2.20 4.58
N ARG A 437 -44.95 -1.31 3.79
CA ARG A 437 -44.92 0.14 4.05
C ARG A 437 -46.06 0.88 3.36
N GLU A 438 -46.87 1.59 4.12
CA GLU A 438 -47.84 2.53 3.56
C GLU A 438 -47.17 3.83 3.06
N ASN A 439 -47.68 4.41 1.97
CA ASN A 439 -47.22 5.70 1.41
C ASN A 439 -45.75 5.74 0.95
N LEU A 440 -45.30 4.73 0.20
CA LEU A 440 -43.96 4.73 -0.42
C LEU A 440 -43.72 5.95 -1.32
N SER A 441 -42.52 6.52 -1.18
CA SER A 441 -42.01 7.58 -2.05
C SER A 441 -40.63 7.21 -2.58
N CYS A 442 -40.32 7.64 -3.79
CA CYS A 442 -39.02 7.42 -4.41
C CYS A 442 -37.94 8.17 -3.64
N VAL A 443 -36.93 7.45 -3.15
CA VAL A 443 -35.88 8.02 -2.29
C VAL A 443 -35.15 9.19 -2.95
N TRP A 444 -35.01 9.18 -4.28
CA TRP A 444 -34.26 10.22 -5.01
C TRP A 444 -35.09 11.41 -5.46
N SER A 445 -36.41 11.23 -5.67
CA SER A 445 -37.25 12.24 -6.33
C SER A 445 -38.41 12.74 -5.48
N ASP A 446 -38.64 12.12 -4.32
CA ASP A 446 -39.75 12.38 -3.40
C ASP A 446 -41.16 12.11 -3.97
N LYS A 447 -41.25 11.66 -5.22
CA LYS A 447 -42.53 11.34 -5.84
C LYS A 447 -43.08 10.06 -5.25
N LYS A 448 -44.39 10.06 -4.94
CA LYS A 448 -45.10 8.85 -4.52
C LYS A 448 -44.95 7.74 -5.57
N ILE A 449 -44.72 6.52 -5.09
CA ILE A 449 -44.58 5.32 -5.92
C ILE A 449 -45.50 4.21 -5.39
N THR A 450 -45.80 3.26 -6.27
CA THR A 450 -46.53 2.03 -5.94
C THR A 450 -45.62 0.83 -6.10
N LEU A 451 -45.96 -0.32 -5.52
CA LEU A 451 -45.19 -1.56 -5.70
C LEU A 451 -45.02 -1.98 -7.17
N ALA A 452 -45.97 -1.61 -8.04
CA ALA A 452 -45.89 -1.88 -9.48
C ALA A 452 -44.86 -0.98 -10.21
N THR A 453 -44.59 0.21 -9.67
CA THR A 453 -43.73 1.25 -10.26
C THR A 453 -42.41 1.43 -9.51
N MET A 454 -42.24 0.71 -8.40
CA MET A 454 -41.04 0.67 -7.57
C MET A 454 -40.05 -0.36 -8.12
N ASP A 455 -38.78 0.03 -8.14
CA ASP A 455 -37.63 -0.86 -8.12
C ASP A 455 -36.88 -0.66 -6.79
N VAL A 456 -36.06 -1.64 -6.40
CA VAL A 456 -35.08 -1.48 -5.31
C VAL A 456 -33.77 -1.02 -5.95
N ASP A 457 -33.34 0.20 -5.63
CA ASP A 457 -32.09 0.78 -6.09
C ASP A 457 -30.96 0.50 -5.09
N HIS A 458 -29.78 0.21 -5.63
CA HIS A 458 -28.54 0.19 -4.88
C HIS A 458 -27.98 1.60 -4.82
N ALA A 459 -28.10 2.26 -3.66
CA ALA A 459 -27.69 3.66 -3.51
C ALA A 459 -26.23 3.87 -3.94
N LEU A 460 -25.35 2.99 -3.48
CA LEU A 460 -24.03 2.75 -4.04
C LEU A 460 -24.10 1.51 -4.95
N PRO A 461 -23.76 1.61 -6.25
CA PRO A 461 -23.92 0.55 -7.23
C PRO A 461 -23.28 -0.78 -6.82
N PHE A 462 -24.00 -1.88 -7.04
CA PHE A 462 -23.49 -3.22 -6.76
C PHE A 462 -22.23 -3.55 -7.58
N SER A 463 -22.17 -3.08 -8.83
CA SER A 463 -21.02 -3.22 -9.73
C SER A 463 -19.70 -2.72 -9.11
N LEU A 464 -19.78 -1.79 -8.17
CA LEU A 464 -18.63 -1.18 -7.49
C LEU A 464 -18.49 -1.61 -6.03
N TRP A 465 -19.57 -1.66 -5.25
CA TRP A 465 -19.53 -1.94 -3.80
C TRP A 465 -19.92 -3.36 -3.42
N ARG A 466 -20.56 -4.11 -4.32
CA ARG A 466 -21.04 -5.49 -4.09
C ARG A 466 -21.77 -5.66 -2.76
N ASN A 467 -22.61 -4.69 -2.45
CA ASN A 467 -23.28 -4.58 -1.16
C ASN A 467 -24.80 -4.68 -1.32
N ASN A 468 -25.37 -5.78 -0.80
CA ASN A 468 -26.80 -6.06 -0.74
C ASN A 468 -27.40 -5.82 0.66
N ASP A 469 -26.70 -5.09 1.53
CA ASP A 469 -27.21 -4.74 2.85
C ASP A 469 -28.40 -3.79 2.73
N LEU A 470 -29.35 -3.91 3.64
CA LEU A 470 -30.61 -3.18 3.64
C LEU A 470 -30.41 -1.66 3.64
N TRP A 471 -29.33 -1.17 4.25
CA TRP A 471 -29.02 0.26 4.24
C TRP A 471 -28.65 0.78 2.84
N ASN A 472 -28.16 -0.09 1.94
CA ASN A 472 -27.82 0.27 0.57
C ASN A 472 -28.98 0.04 -0.42
N LEU A 473 -30.07 -0.59 0.02
CA LEU A 473 -31.20 -1.00 -0.82
C LEU A 473 -32.42 -0.10 -0.58
N LEU A 474 -32.62 0.90 -1.43
CA LEU A 474 -33.62 1.95 -1.24
C LEU A 474 -34.73 1.88 -2.31
N PRO A 475 -35.99 2.26 -1.99
CA PRO A 475 -37.07 2.21 -2.95
C PRO A 475 -36.97 3.40 -3.90
N ALA A 476 -36.93 3.12 -5.19
CA ALA A 476 -36.84 4.13 -6.23
C ALA A 476 -37.92 3.92 -7.30
N ALA A 477 -38.38 5.00 -7.92
CA ALA A 477 -39.22 4.88 -9.11
C ALA A 477 -38.41 4.23 -10.23
N ARG A 478 -38.98 3.23 -10.93
CA ARG A 478 -38.31 2.50 -12.02
C ARG A 478 -37.63 3.40 -13.05
N LYS A 479 -38.28 4.51 -13.43
CA LYS A 479 -37.69 5.47 -14.37
C LYS A 479 -36.43 6.14 -13.82
N VAL A 480 -36.43 6.51 -12.55
CA VAL A 480 -35.31 7.18 -11.87
C VAL A 480 -34.16 6.19 -11.65
N ASN A 481 -34.47 4.97 -11.22
CA ASN A 481 -33.50 3.88 -11.09
C ASN A 481 -32.77 3.60 -12.42
N ASN A 482 -33.53 3.51 -13.53
CA ASN A 482 -32.96 3.30 -14.87
C ASN A 482 -32.15 4.50 -15.42
N GLU A 483 -32.37 5.70 -14.89
CA GLU A 483 -31.61 6.91 -15.22
C GLU A 483 -30.27 6.95 -14.46
N LYS A 484 -30.31 6.57 -13.18
CA LYS A 484 -29.15 6.42 -12.31
C LYS A 484 -28.23 5.29 -12.79
N ARG A 485 -28.76 4.08 -13.02
CA ARG A 485 -27.97 2.87 -13.33
C ARG A 485 -26.81 2.70 -12.33
N ASP A 486 -25.60 2.46 -12.85
CA ASP A 486 -24.35 2.35 -12.10
C ASP A 486 -23.69 3.69 -11.76
N LYS A 487 -24.37 4.83 -11.94
CA LYS A 487 -23.84 6.14 -11.54
C LYS A 487 -23.96 6.36 -10.04
N ILE A 488 -23.11 7.23 -9.51
CA ILE A 488 -22.99 7.52 -8.08
C ILE A 488 -23.79 8.76 -7.70
N PRO A 489 -24.73 8.71 -6.74
CA PRO A 489 -25.37 9.90 -6.20
C PRO A 489 -24.34 10.90 -5.69
N THR A 490 -24.42 12.15 -6.16
CA THR A 490 -23.52 13.22 -5.68
C THR A 490 -23.67 13.45 -4.17
N PRO A 491 -22.61 13.89 -3.46
CA PRO A 491 -22.70 14.28 -2.06
C PRO A 491 -23.80 15.33 -1.80
N GLU A 492 -24.03 16.24 -2.76
CA GLU A 492 -25.10 17.24 -2.72
C GLU A 492 -26.49 16.58 -2.76
N LEU A 493 -26.70 15.64 -3.69
CA LEU A 493 -27.95 14.88 -3.77
C LEU A 493 -28.20 14.08 -2.50
N LEU A 494 -27.20 13.34 -2.01
CA LEU A 494 -27.30 12.58 -0.77
C LEU A 494 -27.70 13.48 0.39
N ARG A 495 -27.03 14.64 0.55
CA ARG A 495 -27.35 15.61 1.60
C ARG A 495 -28.79 16.13 1.49
N SER A 496 -29.27 16.40 0.28
CA SER A 496 -30.64 16.84 0.03
C SER A 496 -31.69 15.76 0.32
N ARG A 497 -31.31 14.48 0.28
CA ARG A 497 -32.17 13.33 0.53
C ARG A 497 -31.90 12.64 1.87
N LYS A 498 -31.10 13.25 2.76
CA LYS A 498 -30.70 12.66 4.04
C LYS A 498 -31.88 12.20 4.88
N GLU A 499 -32.88 13.06 5.06
CA GLU A 499 -34.05 12.74 5.89
C GLU A 499 -34.83 11.55 5.34
N ALA A 500 -35.05 11.49 4.02
CA ALA A 500 -35.72 10.37 3.37
C ALA A 500 -34.94 9.06 3.49
N ILE A 501 -33.61 9.11 3.34
CA ILE A 501 -32.74 7.93 3.48
C ILE A 501 -32.76 7.41 4.93
N VAL A 502 -32.62 8.31 5.90
CA VAL A 502 -32.62 7.95 7.33
C VAL A 502 -33.96 7.38 7.77
N ASP A 503 -35.07 7.96 7.32
CA ASP A 503 -36.41 7.42 7.57
C ASP A 503 -36.59 6.00 7.02
N LEU A 504 -36.07 5.72 5.82
CA LEU A 504 -36.07 4.36 5.25
C LEU A 504 -35.22 3.38 6.06
N TRP A 505 -34.09 3.82 6.59
CA TRP A 505 -33.25 3.00 7.46
C TRP A 505 -33.89 2.71 8.81
N GLN A 506 -34.56 3.70 9.41
CA GLN A 506 -35.31 3.50 10.65
C GLN A 506 -36.41 2.48 10.44
N PHE A 507 -37.18 2.58 9.35
CA PHE A 507 -38.16 1.57 8.97
C PHE A 507 -37.54 0.19 8.75
N ALA A 508 -36.39 0.09 8.10
CA ALA A 508 -35.70 -1.17 7.90
C ALA A 508 -35.24 -1.81 9.23
N ASN A 509 -34.78 -0.99 10.17
CA ASN A 509 -34.43 -1.42 11.52
C ASN A 509 -35.66 -1.81 12.35
N GLU A 510 -36.84 -1.22 12.09
CA GLU A 510 -38.09 -1.61 12.76
C GLU A 510 -38.60 -2.97 12.27
N VAL A 511 -38.55 -3.22 10.96
CA VAL A 511 -39.10 -4.44 10.33
C VAL A 511 -38.14 -5.62 10.44
N GLU A 512 -36.83 -5.40 10.21
CA GLU A 512 -35.79 -6.43 10.25
C GLU A 512 -34.63 -6.04 11.19
N PRO A 513 -34.89 -5.79 12.50
CA PRO A 513 -33.91 -5.23 13.44
C PRO A 513 -32.62 -6.04 13.53
N LYS A 514 -32.73 -7.37 13.53
CA LYS A 514 -31.56 -8.25 13.63
C LYS A 514 -30.65 -8.15 12.41
N VAL A 515 -31.24 -8.15 11.21
CA VAL A 515 -30.49 -8.07 9.95
C VAL A 515 -29.87 -6.70 9.81
N PHE A 516 -30.68 -5.65 9.98
CA PHE A 516 -30.24 -4.28 9.79
C PHE A 516 -29.13 -3.91 10.78
N GLN A 517 -29.28 -4.22 12.07
CA GLN A 517 -28.24 -3.93 13.08
C GLN A 517 -26.96 -4.70 12.81
N PHE A 518 -27.06 -5.96 12.38
CA PHE A 518 -25.90 -6.76 12.02
C PHE A 518 -25.13 -6.17 10.83
N GLU A 519 -25.84 -5.66 9.82
CA GLU A 519 -25.25 -5.02 8.65
C GLU A 519 -24.60 -3.67 9.01
N VAL A 520 -25.25 -2.86 9.86
CA VAL A 520 -24.69 -1.60 10.36
C VAL A 520 -23.45 -1.85 11.23
N GLU A 521 -23.49 -2.82 12.14
CA GLU A 521 -22.34 -3.23 12.97
C GLU A 521 -21.14 -3.64 12.13
N ARG A 522 -21.36 -4.35 11.02
CA ARG A 522 -20.29 -4.71 10.09
C ARG A 522 -19.80 -3.57 9.22
N THR A 523 -20.69 -2.65 8.86
CA THR A 523 -20.37 -1.52 7.99
C THR A 523 -19.59 -0.44 8.74
N LEU A 524 -19.97 -0.13 9.97
CA LEU A 524 -19.37 0.93 10.77
C LEU A 524 -18.34 0.42 11.79
N GLY A 525 -18.32 -0.88 12.08
CA GLY A 525 -17.50 -1.44 13.13
C GLY A 525 -17.91 -0.90 14.51
N LYS A 526 -17.11 0.00 15.08
CA LYS A 526 -17.42 0.68 16.34
C LYS A 526 -18.17 1.98 16.05
N PHE A 527 -19.45 2.01 16.38
CA PHE A 527 -20.31 3.19 16.25
C PHE A 527 -21.09 3.46 17.55
N HIS A 528 -21.60 4.67 17.71
CA HIS A 528 -22.48 4.98 18.83
C HIS A 528 -23.91 4.56 18.51
N LYS A 529 -24.47 3.64 19.31
CA LYS A 529 -25.85 3.16 19.14
C LYS A 529 -26.91 4.27 19.20
N SER A 530 -26.61 5.43 19.79
CA SER A 530 -27.52 6.58 19.87
C SER A 530 -27.47 7.52 18.66
N CYS A 531 -26.53 7.35 17.73
CA CYS A 531 -26.42 8.19 16.52
C CYS A 531 -25.95 7.42 15.29
N TRP A 532 -26.32 6.13 15.21
CA TRP A 532 -25.95 5.25 14.11
C TRP A 532 -26.45 5.77 12.75
N GLU A 533 -27.58 6.47 12.71
CA GLU A 533 -28.13 7.05 11.47
C GLU A 533 -27.19 8.10 10.88
N GLN A 534 -26.59 8.91 11.73
CA GLN A 534 -25.68 9.97 11.31
C GLN A 534 -24.34 9.38 10.84
N GLU A 535 -23.80 8.43 11.59
CA GLU A 535 -22.55 7.75 11.25
C GLU A 535 -22.69 6.94 9.94
N LEU A 536 -23.81 6.22 9.76
CA LEU A 536 -24.10 5.49 8.53
C LEU A 536 -24.30 6.40 7.31
N PHE A 537 -24.96 7.54 7.51
CA PHE A 537 -25.14 8.53 6.45
C PHE A 537 -23.82 9.17 6.04
N GLN A 538 -22.96 9.47 7.01
CA GLN A 538 -21.62 9.97 6.75
C GLN A 538 -20.80 8.94 5.98
N TYR A 539 -20.82 7.69 6.41
CA TYR A 539 -20.16 6.58 5.70
C TYR A 539 -20.61 6.49 4.23
N MET A 540 -21.92 6.44 3.96
CA MET A 540 -22.46 6.40 2.59
C MET A 540 -21.99 7.60 1.76
N SER A 541 -22.03 8.80 2.34
CA SER A 541 -21.63 10.05 1.67
C SER A 541 -20.14 10.07 1.34
N GLU A 542 -19.30 9.61 2.26
CA GLU A 542 -17.85 9.50 2.04
C GLU A 542 -17.53 8.47 0.95
N ARG A 543 -18.19 7.30 0.95
CA ARG A 543 -18.00 6.30 -0.10
C ARG A 543 -18.39 6.84 -1.49
N ALA A 544 -19.50 7.57 -1.58
CA ALA A 544 -19.91 8.22 -2.82
C ALA A 544 -18.88 9.26 -3.31
N ALA A 545 -18.34 10.09 -2.40
CA ALA A 545 -17.30 11.05 -2.73
C ALA A 545 -16.00 10.37 -3.20
N VAL A 546 -15.57 9.30 -2.52
CA VAL A 546 -14.40 8.51 -2.91
C VAL A 546 -14.60 7.89 -4.29
N ALA A 547 -15.79 7.37 -4.60
CA ALA A 547 -16.11 6.84 -5.92
C ALA A 547 -15.86 7.88 -7.02
N ILE A 548 -16.44 9.06 -6.86
CA ILE A 548 -16.42 10.11 -7.88
C ILE A 548 -15.02 10.69 -8.02
N TYR A 549 -14.41 11.15 -6.91
CA TYR A 549 -13.19 11.95 -6.97
C TYR A 549 -11.91 11.13 -7.00
N ARG A 550 -11.90 9.90 -6.47
CA ARG A 550 -10.70 9.05 -6.43
C ARG A 550 -10.70 7.96 -7.50
N ARG A 551 -11.86 7.36 -7.78
CA ARG A 551 -11.99 6.27 -8.77
C ARG A 551 -12.41 6.77 -10.16
N GLY A 552 -12.87 8.02 -10.27
CA GLY A 552 -13.32 8.61 -11.54
C GLY A 552 -14.68 8.09 -12.00
N GLU A 553 -15.50 7.58 -11.08
CA GLU A 553 -16.83 7.06 -11.39
C GLU A 553 -17.79 8.18 -11.81
N THR A 554 -18.78 7.83 -12.63
CA THR A 554 -19.72 8.82 -13.16
C THR A 554 -20.67 9.30 -12.05
N ALA A 555 -20.61 10.60 -11.74
CA ALA A 555 -21.53 11.24 -10.81
C ALA A 555 -22.95 11.36 -11.39
N TRP A 556 -23.96 11.30 -10.51
CA TRP A 556 -25.37 11.49 -10.85
C TRP A 556 -26.05 12.42 -9.85
N ASN A 557 -26.77 13.38 -10.40
CA ASN A 557 -27.61 14.30 -9.65
C ASN A 557 -29.01 14.27 -10.28
N TYR A 558 -30.03 14.04 -9.46
CA TYR A 558 -31.39 13.88 -9.96
C TYR A 558 -31.95 15.25 -10.38
N GLY A 559 -32.39 15.35 -11.64
CA GLY A 559 -32.97 16.59 -12.18
C GLY A 559 -31.96 17.66 -12.57
N ALA A 560 -30.66 17.32 -12.63
CA ALA A 560 -29.61 18.18 -13.15
C ALA A 560 -29.47 18.12 -14.68
#